data_AF-A0A194UNB7-F1
#
_entry.id   AF-A0A194UNB7-F1
#
_cell.length_a   1.000
_cell.length_b   1.000
_cell.length_c   1.000
_cell.angle_alpha   90.00
_cell.angle_beta   90.00
_cell.angle_gamma   90.00
#
_symmetry.space_group_name_H-M   'P 1'
#
loop_
_entity.id
_entity.type
_entity.pdbx_description
1 polymer ?
#
loop_
_entity_poly.entity_id
_entity_poly.type
_entity_poly.pdbx_seq_one_letter_code
_entity_poly.pdbx_strand_id
1 'polypeptide(L)'
;MASSLESPTFRWKHDEWITTTPPKTVEKGTAGETLDNAHQVAFKRAITNVLATDVAELTFAQLVDGMPLIDIGGSNPSSTIESFALEPWKRPRALHKAFDPLAMRIRAEALNRYQSTPVGSKASKLPLVELVAVTVHALAVQVFKQVDGGFHKNDKYPDDKYYQENPIYRLRKPTPFFLWFTFDDPKQYPDGVADIAAY
;
A
#
# COMPACT_ATOMS: atom_id res chain seq x y z
N MET A 1 -2.68 -43.38 42.25
CA MET A 1 -1.98 -42.96 41.02
C MET A 1 -3.00 -42.34 40.08
N ALA A 2 -2.90 -41.04 39.85
CA ALA A 2 -3.30 -40.30 38.64
C ALA A 2 -3.18 -38.80 38.99
N SER A 3 -1.98 -38.25 38.84
CA SER A 3 -1.73 -36.81 38.92
C SER A 3 -2.11 -36.20 37.57
N SER A 4 -3.10 -35.31 37.56
CA SER A 4 -3.48 -34.53 36.39
C SER A 4 -2.44 -33.43 36.17
N LEU A 5 -1.64 -33.58 35.12
CA LEU A 5 -0.81 -32.50 34.59
C LEU A 5 -1.72 -31.54 33.82
N GLU A 6 -2.04 -30.40 34.43
CA GLU A 6 -2.62 -29.27 33.71
C GLU A 6 -1.55 -28.64 32.80
N SER A 7 -1.81 -28.64 31.50
CA SER A 7 -0.97 -27.95 30.52
C SER A 7 -1.09 -26.43 30.72
N PRO A 8 0.01 -25.68 30.87
CA PRO A 8 -0.07 -24.24 31.05
C PRO A 8 -0.56 -23.58 29.76
N THR A 9 -1.68 -22.88 29.83
CA THR A 9 -2.16 -22.02 28.75
C THR A 9 -1.22 -20.82 28.64
N PHE A 10 -0.33 -20.84 27.65
CA PHE A 10 0.52 -19.70 27.32
C PHE A 10 -0.37 -18.59 26.73
N ARG A 11 -0.83 -17.69 27.60
CA ARG A 11 -1.61 -16.51 27.21
C ARG A 11 -0.62 -15.39 26.90
N TRP A 12 -0.44 -15.08 25.62
CA TRP A 12 0.33 -13.91 25.19
C TRP A 12 -0.23 -12.65 25.88
N LYS A 13 0.52 -12.08 26.83
CA LYS A 13 0.26 -10.71 27.28
C LYS A 13 0.54 -9.84 26.08
N HIS A 14 -0.50 -9.23 25.53
CA HIS A 14 -0.34 -8.18 24.54
C HIS A 14 0.19 -7.00 25.36
N ASP A 15 1.50 -6.75 25.29
CA ASP A 15 2.02 -5.48 25.76
C ASP A 15 1.26 -4.40 24.99
N GLU A 16 0.54 -3.56 25.73
CA GLU A 16 -0.29 -2.51 25.17
C GLU A 16 0.66 -1.52 24.50
N TRP A 17 0.83 -1.65 23.19
CA TRP A 17 1.68 -0.76 22.42
C TRP A 17 1.16 0.66 22.60
N ILE A 18 1.92 1.50 23.33
CA ILE A 18 1.65 2.94 23.43
C ILE A 18 1.98 3.52 22.06
N THR A 19 0.99 3.50 21.17
CA THR A 19 1.08 4.15 19.87
C THR A 19 0.79 5.63 20.08
N THR A 20 1.68 6.48 19.58
CA THR A 20 1.35 7.92 19.47
C THR A 20 0.18 8.04 18.51
N THR A 21 -0.88 8.73 18.91
CA THR A 21 -2.01 8.97 18.00
C THR A 21 -1.46 9.64 16.74
N PRO A 22 -1.61 9.02 15.56
CA PRO A 22 -1.16 9.65 14.34
C PRO A 22 -1.84 11.01 14.19
N PRO A 23 -1.14 12.01 13.62
CA PRO A 23 -1.73 13.33 13.46
C PRO A 23 -3.04 13.18 12.69
N LYS A 24 -4.13 13.74 13.26
CA LYS A 24 -5.48 13.67 12.67
C LYS A 24 -5.53 14.19 11.22
N THR A 25 -4.57 15.01 10.85
CA THR A 25 -4.43 15.58 9.52
C THR A 25 -2.95 15.73 9.18
N VAL A 26 -2.57 15.25 8.00
CA VAL A 26 -1.25 15.50 7.39
C VAL A 26 -1.44 16.61 6.37
N GLU A 27 -0.64 17.68 6.49
CA GLU A 27 -0.66 18.76 5.50
C GLU A 27 -0.20 18.23 4.14
N LYS A 28 -1.01 18.49 3.10
CA LYS A 28 -0.76 18.04 1.73
C LYS A 28 -0.67 19.25 0.79
N GLY A 29 0.33 19.24 -0.09
CA GLY A 29 0.56 20.22 -1.15
C GLY A 29 0.80 19.53 -2.49
N THR A 30 1.09 20.30 -3.53
CA THR A 30 1.42 19.77 -4.86
C THR A 30 2.86 20.12 -5.25
N ALA A 31 3.51 19.25 -6.03
CA ALA A 31 4.86 19.53 -6.51
C ALA A 31 4.90 20.71 -7.48
N GLY A 32 3.83 20.94 -8.25
CA GLY A 32 3.73 22.09 -9.16
C GLY A 32 3.72 23.44 -8.46
N GLU A 33 3.18 23.52 -7.23
CA GLU A 33 3.10 24.75 -6.45
C GLU A 33 4.31 24.95 -5.53
N THR A 34 4.86 23.86 -4.97
CA THR A 34 5.92 23.94 -3.95
C THR A 34 7.33 23.91 -4.52
N LEU A 35 7.56 23.12 -5.58
CA LEU A 35 8.91 22.91 -6.11
C LEU A 35 9.25 23.96 -7.15
N ASP A 36 10.50 24.39 -7.21
CA ASP A 36 11.01 25.15 -8.35
C ASP A 36 11.16 24.28 -9.60
N ASN A 37 11.40 24.91 -10.75
CA ASN A 37 11.45 24.22 -12.04
C ASN A 37 12.50 23.09 -12.07
N ALA A 38 13.69 23.30 -11.51
CA ALA A 38 14.76 22.31 -11.52
C ALA A 38 14.38 21.07 -10.70
N HIS A 39 13.78 21.29 -9.52
CA HIS A 39 13.25 20.22 -8.67
C HIS A 39 12.09 19.49 -9.34
N GLN A 40 11.15 20.21 -9.96
CA GLN A 40 10.03 19.61 -10.68
C GLN A 40 10.51 18.70 -11.81
N VAL A 41 11.48 19.14 -12.61
CA VAL A 41 12.04 18.33 -13.72
C VAL A 41 12.70 17.05 -13.19
N ALA A 42 13.52 17.17 -12.14
CA ALA A 42 14.20 16.03 -11.56
C ALA A 42 13.22 15.04 -10.90
N PHE A 43 12.25 15.54 -10.14
CA PHE A 43 11.20 14.74 -9.52
C PHE A 43 10.34 14.03 -10.57
N LYS A 44 9.81 14.76 -11.56
CA LYS A 44 8.99 14.21 -12.64
C LYS A 44 9.73 13.10 -13.38
N ARG A 45 11.00 13.30 -13.70
CA ARG A 45 11.84 12.26 -14.31
C ARG A 45 11.97 11.03 -13.40
N ALA A 46 12.25 11.23 -12.12
CA ALA A 46 12.44 10.12 -11.18
C ALA A 46 11.17 9.27 -11.02
N ILE A 47 10.01 9.91 -10.80
CA ILE A 47 8.75 9.18 -10.64
C ILE A 47 8.31 8.50 -11.94
N THR A 48 8.47 9.14 -13.10
CA THR A 48 8.18 8.50 -14.39
C THR A 48 9.05 7.27 -14.61
N ASN A 49 10.33 7.31 -14.24
CA ASN A 49 11.22 6.15 -14.35
C ASN A 49 10.76 5.00 -13.45
N VAL A 50 10.35 5.28 -12.21
CA VAL A 50 9.84 4.26 -11.29
C VAL A 50 8.56 3.63 -11.83
N LEU A 51 7.61 4.44 -12.28
CA LEU A 51 6.33 3.98 -12.81
C LEU A 51 6.46 3.26 -14.17
N ALA A 52 7.58 3.41 -14.87
CA ALA A 52 7.87 2.70 -16.11
C ALA A 52 8.45 1.29 -15.89
N THR A 53 8.68 0.87 -14.65
CA THR A 53 9.20 -0.47 -14.34
C THR A 53 8.10 -1.52 -14.38
N ASP A 54 8.45 -2.75 -14.77
CA ASP A 54 7.53 -3.89 -14.74
C ASP A 54 7.04 -4.20 -13.32
N VAL A 55 7.89 -3.95 -12.31
CA VAL A 55 7.53 -4.11 -10.89
C VAL A 55 6.41 -3.16 -10.50
N ALA A 56 6.52 -1.86 -10.85
CA ALA A 56 5.45 -0.91 -10.61
C ALA A 56 4.18 -1.30 -11.37
N GLU A 57 4.30 -1.71 -12.63
CA GLU A 57 3.15 -2.19 -13.43
C GLU A 57 2.43 -3.35 -12.73
N LEU A 58 3.19 -4.34 -12.26
CA LEU A 58 2.66 -5.52 -11.59
C LEU A 58 2.02 -5.22 -10.23
N THR A 59 2.66 -4.35 -9.44
CA THR A 59 2.14 -3.91 -8.14
C THR A 59 0.81 -3.17 -8.31
N PHE A 60 0.73 -2.20 -9.22
CA PHE A 60 -0.54 -1.48 -9.47
C PHE A 60 -1.62 -2.40 -10.07
N ALA A 61 -1.25 -3.41 -10.85
CA ALA A 61 -2.19 -4.41 -11.34
C ALA A 61 -2.78 -5.25 -10.19
N GLN A 62 -1.95 -5.74 -9.27
CA GLN A 62 -2.39 -6.46 -8.06
C GLN A 62 -3.31 -5.59 -7.19
N LEU A 63 -2.99 -4.30 -7.06
CA LEU A 63 -3.79 -3.33 -6.33
C LEU A 63 -5.18 -3.13 -6.94
N VAL A 64 -5.25 -2.99 -8.27
CA VAL A 64 -6.52 -2.86 -9.01
C VAL A 64 -7.34 -4.15 -8.92
N ASP A 65 -6.68 -5.30 -8.99
CA ASP A 65 -7.31 -6.60 -8.86
C ASP A 65 -7.86 -6.83 -7.43
N GLY A 66 -7.13 -6.38 -6.42
CA GLY A 66 -7.41 -6.64 -5.01
C GLY A 66 -6.90 -7.99 -4.53
N MET A 67 -6.04 -8.66 -5.32
CA MET A 67 -5.39 -9.91 -4.95
C MET A 67 -3.89 -9.88 -5.28
N PRO A 68 -3.02 -10.26 -4.33
CA PRO A 68 -1.61 -10.46 -4.61
C PRO A 68 -1.39 -11.73 -5.45
N LEU A 69 -0.26 -11.76 -6.15
CA LEU A 69 0.27 -12.98 -6.74
C LEU A 69 0.77 -13.95 -5.66
N ILE A 70 0.80 -15.25 -5.97
CA ILE A 70 1.29 -16.28 -5.06
C ILE A 70 2.74 -16.06 -4.58
N ASP A 71 3.61 -15.56 -5.46
CA ASP A 71 4.99 -15.24 -5.13
C ASP A 71 5.11 -14.08 -4.13
N ILE A 72 4.08 -13.23 -4.04
CA ILE A 72 4.03 -12.06 -3.14
C ILE A 72 3.27 -12.40 -1.86
N GLY A 73 2.14 -13.10 -1.96
CA GLY A 73 1.30 -13.49 -0.82
C GLY A 73 1.72 -14.77 -0.12
N GLY A 74 2.74 -15.47 -0.63
CA GLY A 74 3.23 -16.74 -0.11
C GLY A 74 2.26 -17.91 -0.37
N SER A 75 2.53 -19.04 0.27
CA SER A 75 1.81 -20.31 0.08
C SER A 75 0.38 -20.35 0.66
N ASN A 76 -0.26 -19.19 0.86
CA ASN A 76 -1.64 -19.14 1.33
C ASN A 76 -2.59 -19.16 0.11
N PRO A 77 -3.18 -20.32 -0.25
CA PRO A 77 -3.82 -20.53 -1.56
C PRO A 77 -5.10 -19.70 -1.77
N SER A 78 -5.62 -19.15 -0.68
CA SER A 78 -6.94 -18.54 -0.61
C SER A 78 -6.89 -17.03 -0.80
N SER A 79 -5.72 -16.42 -0.61
CA SER A 79 -5.48 -14.98 -0.77
C SER A 79 -4.59 -14.67 -1.96
N THR A 80 -4.26 -15.66 -2.79
CA THR A 80 -3.32 -15.51 -3.90
C THR A 80 -3.89 -16.10 -5.19
N ILE A 81 -3.46 -15.56 -6.32
CA ILE A 81 -3.70 -16.15 -7.65
C ILE A 81 -2.38 -16.65 -8.24
N GLU A 82 -2.39 -17.86 -8.82
CA GLU A 82 -1.22 -18.45 -9.49
C GLU A 82 -0.83 -17.67 -10.74
N SER A 83 -1.82 -17.15 -11.46
CA SER A 83 -1.61 -16.25 -12.57
C SER A 83 -2.81 -15.34 -12.76
N PHE A 84 -2.54 -14.10 -13.15
CA PHE A 84 -3.58 -13.27 -13.70
C PHE A 84 -4.04 -13.88 -15.03
N ALA A 85 -5.31 -14.26 -15.15
CA ALA A 85 -5.97 -14.25 -16.45
C ALA A 85 -6.09 -12.77 -16.86
N LEU A 86 -4.99 -12.18 -17.37
CA LEU A 86 -4.90 -10.77 -17.72
C LEU A 86 -5.74 -10.52 -18.97
N GLU A 87 -7.01 -10.19 -18.77
CA GLU A 87 -7.73 -9.48 -19.81
C GLU A 87 -7.01 -8.14 -20.12
N PRO A 88 -7.03 -7.65 -21.38
CA PRO A 88 -6.19 -6.54 -21.85
C PRO A 88 -6.28 -5.22 -21.08
N TRP A 89 -7.38 -4.99 -20.34
CA TRP A 89 -7.59 -3.82 -19.48
C TRP A 89 -6.82 -3.87 -18.15
N LYS A 90 -6.26 -5.03 -17.79
CA LYS A 90 -5.41 -5.23 -16.60
C LYS A 90 -3.95 -4.80 -16.78
N ARG A 91 -3.61 -4.02 -17.83
CA ARG A 91 -2.29 -3.40 -18.00
C ARG A 91 -2.34 -1.93 -17.56
N PRO A 92 -1.79 -1.56 -16.40
CA PRO A 92 -1.75 -0.16 -15.94
C PRO A 92 -0.80 0.74 -16.74
N ARG A 93 -0.42 0.36 -17.98
CA ARG A 93 0.18 1.30 -18.95
C ARG A 93 -0.67 2.55 -19.20
N ALA A 94 -1.98 2.49 -18.95
CA ALA A 94 -2.84 3.68 -18.98
C ALA A 94 -2.62 4.61 -17.77
N LEU A 95 -2.19 4.06 -16.64
CA LEU A 95 -2.09 4.74 -15.35
C LEU A 95 -0.96 5.77 -15.35
N HIS A 96 0.24 5.42 -15.83
CA HIS A 96 1.32 6.39 -15.96
C HIS A 96 1.07 7.46 -17.04
N LYS A 97 0.28 7.15 -18.08
CA LYS A 97 -0.02 8.10 -19.18
C LYS A 97 -1.00 9.20 -18.76
N ALA A 98 -1.94 8.87 -17.89
CA ALA A 98 -2.92 9.83 -17.36
C ALA A 98 -2.46 10.52 -16.08
N PHE A 99 -1.38 10.03 -15.45
CA PHE A 99 -0.88 10.53 -14.19
C PHE A 99 -0.01 11.78 -14.38
N ASP A 100 -0.45 12.90 -13.80
CA ASP A 100 0.38 14.08 -13.62
C ASP A 100 0.98 14.11 -12.21
N PRO A 101 2.28 13.79 -12.04
CA PRO A 101 2.92 13.81 -10.73
C PRO A 101 2.98 15.21 -10.11
N LEU A 102 2.88 16.28 -10.91
CA LEU A 102 2.98 17.64 -10.40
C LEU A 102 1.68 18.12 -9.74
N ALA A 103 0.53 17.62 -10.21
CA ALA A 103 -0.78 17.96 -9.66
C ALA A 103 -1.18 17.08 -8.45
N MET A 104 -0.40 16.05 -8.14
CA MET A 104 -0.73 15.12 -7.07
C MET A 104 -0.59 15.76 -5.68
N ARG A 105 -1.61 15.56 -4.83
CA ARG A 105 -1.58 15.98 -3.44
C ARG A 105 -0.77 15.00 -2.59
N ILE A 106 0.43 15.43 -2.19
CA ILE A 106 1.38 14.64 -1.39
C ILE A 106 1.79 15.41 -0.14
N ARG A 107 2.44 14.74 0.82
CA ARG A 107 2.81 15.34 2.12
C ARG A 107 3.68 16.58 1.91
N ALA A 108 3.24 17.73 2.44
CA ALA A 108 3.92 19.01 2.29
C ALA A 108 5.35 18.97 2.86
N GLU A 109 5.56 18.21 3.93
CA GLU A 109 6.88 18.05 4.53
C GLU A 109 7.90 17.41 3.58
N ALA A 110 7.51 16.39 2.80
CA ALA A 110 8.41 15.74 1.84
C ALA A 110 8.77 16.68 0.68
N LEU A 111 7.79 17.48 0.22
CA LEU A 111 8.01 18.54 -0.79
C LEU A 111 9.03 19.57 -0.29
N ASN A 112 8.82 20.11 0.91
CA ASN A 112 9.68 21.11 1.51
C ASN A 112 11.09 20.57 1.79
N ARG A 113 11.20 19.32 2.28
CA ARG A 113 12.50 18.66 2.49
C ARG A 113 13.28 18.50 1.19
N TYR A 114 12.62 18.15 0.08
CA TYR A 114 13.32 18.08 -1.21
C TYR A 114 13.74 19.47 -1.71
N GLN A 115 12.82 20.44 -1.71
CA GLN A 115 13.06 21.82 -2.17
C GLN A 115 14.18 22.54 -1.42
N SER A 116 14.38 22.21 -0.14
CA SER A 116 15.44 22.81 0.69
C SER A 116 16.85 22.28 0.41
N THR A 117 17.01 21.33 -0.52
CA THR A 117 18.31 20.76 -0.90
C THR A 117 18.69 21.12 -2.33
N PRO A 118 19.98 21.36 -2.66
CA PRO A 118 20.36 21.63 -4.04
C PRO A 118 20.13 20.41 -4.95
N VAL A 119 19.42 20.60 -6.07
CA VAL A 119 19.13 19.54 -7.06
C VAL A 119 20.41 18.83 -7.51
N GLY A 120 20.39 17.49 -7.52
CA GLY A 120 21.50 16.66 -8.00
C GLY A 120 22.65 16.52 -7.01
N SER A 121 22.62 17.24 -5.88
CA SER A 121 23.60 17.08 -4.80
C SER A 121 23.42 15.73 -4.09
N LYS A 122 24.46 15.28 -3.39
CA LYS A 122 24.38 14.10 -2.51
C LYS A 122 23.29 14.24 -1.45
N ALA A 123 23.09 15.46 -0.92
CA ALA A 123 22.07 15.76 0.08
C ALA A 123 20.64 15.60 -0.47
N SER A 124 20.43 15.88 -1.76
CA SER A 124 19.09 15.79 -2.38
C SER A 124 18.62 14.36 -2.67
N LYS A 125 19.51 13.36 -2.64
CA LYS A 125 19.17 11.98 -3.02
C LYS A 125 18.11 11.35 -2.12
N LEU A 126 18.29 11.47 -0.80
CA LEU A 126 17.37 10.87 0.16
C LEU A 126 16.00 11.58 0.16
N PRO A 127 15.92 12.92 0.20
CA PRO A 127 14.64 13.63 0.03
C PRO A 127 13.94 13.32 -1.29
N LEU A 128 14.68 13.15 -2.40
CA LEU A 128 14.08 12.75 -3.68
C LEU A 128 13.49 11.34 -3.61
N VAL A 129 14.22 10.37 -3.05
CA VAL A 129 13.72 8.99 -2.87
C VAL A 129 12.48 8.96 -2.00
N GLU A 130 12.49 9.71 -0.89
CA GLU A 130 11.32 9.85 -0.03
C GLU A 130 10.14 10.47 -0.79
N LEU A 131 10.34 11.56 -1.51
CA LEU A 131 9.29 12.23 -2.27
C LEU A 131 8.67 11.29 -3.30
N VAL A 132 9.51 10.50 -4.00
CA VAL A 132 9.06 9.46 -4.92
C VAL A 132 8.25 8.39 -4.19
N ALA A 133 8.74 7.86 -3.07
CA ALA A 133 8.03 6.83 -2.29
C ALA A 133 6.65 7.32 -1.81
N VAL A 134 6.58 8.54 -1.26
CA VAL A 134 5.31 9.15 -0.82
C VAL A 134 4.35 9.36 -1.99
N THR A 135 4.86 9.71 -3.17
CA THR A 135 4.05 9.89 -4.37
C THR A 135 3.51 8.56 -4.89
N VAL A 136 4.33 7.51 -4.91
CA VAL A 136 3.89 6.15 -5.28
C VAL A 136 2.79 5.66 -4.33
N HIS A 137 2.98 5.85 -3.03
CA HIS A 137 1.95 5.51 -2.03
C HIS A 137 0.66 6.31 -2.24
N ALA A 138 0.75 7.63 -2.43
CA ALA A 138 -0.43 8.46 -2.70
C ALA A 138 -1.17 8.01 -3.97
N LEU A 139 -0.43 7.55 -4.99
CA LEU A 139 -1.01 6.97 -6.20
C LEU A 139 -1.69 5.65 -5.93
N ALA A 140 -1.08 4.77 -5.14
CA ALA A 140 -1.71 3.53 -4.72
C ALA A 140 -3.04 3.80 -3.99
N VAL A 141 -3.04 4.71 -3.01
CA VAL A 141 -4.25 5.13 -2.29
C VAL A 141 -5.33 5.64 -3.25
N GLN A 142 -4.95 6.50 -4.21
CA GLN A 142 -5.90 7.05 -5.19
C GLN A 142 -6.50 5.96 -6.08
N VAL A 143 -5.66 5.07 -6.62
CA VAL A 143 -6.09 3.96 -7.47
C VAL A 143 -7.01 3.02 -6.70
N PHE A 144 -6.62 2.62 -5.50
CA PHE A 144 -7.41 1.75 -4.63
C PHE A 144 -8.80 2.33 -4.36
N LYS A 145 -8.89 3.63 -4.07
CA LYS A 145 -10.19 4.31 -3.88
C LYS A 145 -11.02 4.36 -5.16
N GLN A 146 -10.39 4.55 -6.33
CA GLN A 146 -11.10 4.56 -7.62
C GLN A 146 -11.69 3.20 -7.98
N VAL A 147 -10.99 2.10 -7.64
CA VAL A 147 -11.49 0.73 -7.83
C VAL A 147 -12.28 0.22 -6.62
N ASP A 148 -12.57 1.10 -5.64
CA ASP A 148 -13.32 0.83 -4.43
C ASP A 148 -12.81 -0.41 -3.66
N GLY A 149 -11.50 -0.61 -3.59
CA GLY A 149 -10.89 -1.74 -2.87
C GLY A 149 -10.58 -2.99 -3.70
N GLY A 150 -10.69 -2.88 -5.02
CA GLY A 150 -10.28 -3.92 -5.97
C GLY A 150 -11.46 -4.75 -6.47
N PHE A 151 -11.30 -5.35 -7.64
CA PHE A 151 -12.36 -6.14 -8.29
C PHE A 151 -12.80 -7.35 -7.47
N HIS A 152 -11.89 -7.94 -6.68
CA HIS A 152 -12.13 -9.17 -5.92
C HIS A 152 -12.46 -8.96 -4.43
N LYS A 153 -12.68 -7.71 -3.99
CA LYS A 153 -12.86 -7.33 -2.57
C LYS A 153 -14.00 -8.02 -1.81
N ASN A 154 -14.97 -8.59 -2.52
CA ASN A 154 -16.16 -9.24 -1.96
C ASN A 154 -16.30 -10.69 -2.39
N ASP A 155 -15.29 -11.22 -3.09
CA ASP A 155 -15.30 -12.62 -3.49
C ASP A 155 -15.21 -13.50 -2.25
N LYS A 156 -15.90 -14.65 -2.31
CA LYS A 156 -15.75 -15.65 -1.26
C LYS A 156 -14.33 -16.22 -1.35
N TYR A 157 -13.76 -16.56 -0.19
CA TYR A 157 -12.63 -17.48 -0.21
C TYR A 157 -13.08 -18.80 -0.86
N PRO A 158 -12.17 -19.56 -1.50
CA PRO A 158 -12.46 -20.93 -1.90
C PRO A 158 -13.09 -21.69 -0.72
N ASP A 159 -13.95 -22.69 -0.98
CA ASP A 159 -14.61 -23.52 0.04
C ASP A 159 -13.59 -24.39 0.81
N ASP A 160 -12.74 -23.72 1.57
CA ASP A 160 -11.76 -24.30 2.46
C ASP A 160 -12.31 -24.13 3.90
N LYS A 161 -12.37 -25.27 4.59
CA LYS A 161 -12.83 -25.40 5.97
C LYS A 161 -12.12 -24.42 6.90
N TYR A 162 -10.84 -24.11 6.64
CA TYR A 162 -10.05 -23.15 7.42
C TYR A 162 -10.66 -21.72 7.44
N TYR A 163 -11.22 -21.28 6.31
CA TYR A 163 -11.76 -19.91 6.14
C TYR A 163 -13.21 -19.77 6.61
N GLN A 164 -13.98 -20.85 6.51
CA GLN A 164 -15.37 -20.91 6.96
C GLN A 164 -15.48 -20.94 8.49
N GLU A 165 -14.58 -21.68 9.15
CA GLU A 165 -14.61 -21.89 10.61
C GLU A 165 -14.06 -20.71 11.40
N ASN A 166 -13.22 -19.86 10.78
CA ASN A 166 -12.62 -18.72 11.44
C ASN A 166 -13.37 -17.42 11.09
N PRO A 167 -14.07 -16.78 12.05
CA PRO A 167 -14.89 -15.58 11.82
C PRO A 167 -14.14 -14.42 11.16
N ILE A 168 -12.81 -14.34 11.36
CA ILE A 168 -11.95 -13.28 10.83
C ILE A 168 -11.76 -13.42 9.31
N TYR A 169 -11.84 -14.65 8.79
CA TYR A 169 -11.53 -14.99 7.40
C TYR A 169 -12.75 -15.38 6.55
N ARG A 170 -13.98 -15.09 6.99
CA ARG A 170 -15.21 -15.47 6.25
C ARG A 170 -15.43 -14.74 4.92
N LEU A 171 -14.81 -13.58 4.73
CA LEU A 171 -14.90 -12.77 3.51
C LEU A 171 -13.48 -12.38 3.09
N ARG A 172 -13.18 -12.41 1.78
CA ARG A 172 -11.92 -11.84 1.28
C ARG A 172 -11.85 -10.40 1.74
N LYS A 173 -10.73 -10.05 2.38
CA LYS A 173 -10.47 -8.67 2.76
C LYS A 173 -9.92 -7.96 1.52
N PRO A 174 -10.14 -6.64 1.39
CA PRO A 174 -9.65 -5.89 0.23
C PRO A 174 -8.12 -5.96 0.06
N THR A 175 -7.40 -6.34 1.12
CA THR A 175 -5.93 -6.37 1.13
C THR A 175 -5.43 -7.54 1.99
N PRO A 176 -4.32 -8.21 1.59
CA PRO A 176 -3.61 -9.20 2.40
C PRO A 176 -3.05 -8.66 3.72
N PHE A 177 -2.63 -7.39 3.77
CA PHE A 177 -2.10 -6.80 5.01
C PHE A 177 -3.17 -6.63 6.09
N PHE A 178 -4.44 -6.48 5.71
CA PHE A 178 -5.55 -6.50 6.66
C PHE A 178 -5.62 -7.81 7.47
N LEU A 179 -5.01 -8.89 6.98
CA LEU A 179 -4.97 -10.18 7.67
C LEU A 179 -3.88 -10.24 8.75
N TRP A 180 -2.97 -9.27 8.80
CA TRP A 180 -1.92 -9.21 9.83
C TRP A 180 -2.41 -8.38 11.01
N PHE A 181 -2.41 -9.00 12.19
CA PHE A 181 -2.88 -8.46 13.48
C PHE A 181 -2.20 -7.14 13.92
N THR A 182 -1.14 -6.71 13.24
CA THR A 182 -0.43 -5.46 13.49
C THR A 182 -0.97 -4.27 12.68
N PHE A 183 -1.89 -4.49 11.74
CA PHE A 183 -2.44 -3.49 10.83
C PHE A 183 -3.98 -3.45 10.87
N ASP A 184 -4.58 -3.90 11.98
CA ASP A 184 -6.00 -4.24 12.08
C ASP A 184 -6.94 -3.06 12.41
N ASP A 185 -6.40 -1.88 12.76
CA ASP A 185 -7.19 -0.66 12.99
C ASP A 185 -6.99 0.39 11.88
N PRO A 186 -7.86 0.39 10.84
CA PRO A 186 -7.85 1.40 9.78
C PRO A 186 -7.95 2.84 10.28
N LYS A 187 -8.47 3.08 11.50
CA LYS A 187 -8.62 4.45 12.03
C LYS A 187 -7.28 5.10 12.35
N GLN A 188 -6.21 4.32 12.45
CA GLN A 188 -4.85 4.83 12.64
C GLN A 188 -4.28 5.45 11.36
N TYR A 189 -4.92 5.23 10.21
CA TYR A 189 -4.42 5.69 8.92
C TYR A 189 -5.28 6.83 8.35
N PRO A 190 -4.67 7.94 7.88
CA PRO A 190 -5.42 9.09 7.34
C PRO A 190 -6.37 8.74 6.19
N ASP A 191 -5.99 7.80 5.33
CA ASP A 191 -6.75 7.33 4.19
C ASP A 191 -7.35 5.91 4.42
N GLY A 192 -7.33 5.43 5.67
CA GLY A 192 -8.02 4.21 6.12
C GLY A 192 -7.45 2.93 5.50
N VAL A 193 -8.33 2.03 5.05
CA VAL A 193 -7.94 0.76 4.43
C VAL A 193 -7.06 0.97 3.19
N ALA A 194 -7.18 2.11 2.51
CA ALA A 194 -6.37 2.42 1.33
C ALA A 194 -4.88 2.61 1.67
N ASP A 195 -4.55 3.07 2.89
CA ASP A 195 -3.15 3.21 3.34
C ASP A 195 -2.50 1.87 3.67
N ILE A 196 -3.30 0.83 3.89
CA ILE A 196 -2.86 -0.55 4.18
C ILE A 196 -3.16 -1.51 3.01
N ALA A 197 -3.40 -0.96 1.82
CA ALA A 197 -3.47 -1.76 0.61
C ALA A 197 -2.12 -2.43 0.37
N ALA A 198 -2.12 -3.72 0.03
CA ALA A 198 -0.87 -4.41 -0.26
C ALA A 198 -0.36 -4.01 -1.63
N TYR A 199 0.84 -3.41 -1.66
CA TYR A 199 1.57 -3.00 -2.84
C TYR A 199 3.00 -3.55 -2.81
#